data_AF-A0A1Y1Q5Z2-F1
#
_entry.id   AF-A0A1Y1Q5Z2-F1
#
_cell.length_a   1.000
_cell.length_b   1.000
_cell.length_c   1.000
_cell.angle_alpha   90.00
_cell.angle_beta   90.00
_cell.angle_gamma   90.00
#
_symmetry.space_group_name_H-M   'P 1'
#
loop_
_entity.id
_entity.type
_entity.pdbx_description
1 polymer ?
#
loop_
_entity_poly.entity_id
_entity_poly.type
_entity_poly.pdbx_seq_one_letter_code
_entity_poly.pdbx_strand_id
1 'polypeptide(L)'
;MNNQHNNWVKFIFLSTLWATLYPLLAQSENGGQMCADVITYGKNPNTGEWQTFSTPCAVPQGWQSSLVKPDSSVRADTSPTTTDTKEVCEQVITYGKNPKTEEWEEFPTPCEVPDGWEKSQTKPDTGTSGSVTPSGETSSSSDNTTSGNQDACPEKETIYAQHPTSKLWYVFTNSCEVPTGWTNSKTEGGCAEIIIYGQSPKTGKWYPFATPCDIPTQWEPALIKPATNGTPQPGMTCDDTIAYAQNLTTQNAYAFSNSCDVPEGEEWKRLLSKPANLKPDKVDCPPVTIYAQHPEKKTWYAFPTVCEVPDGWIKSATPPPVTEGEDCSSVKATYSPTDWKVHIPFIFLNNTDIQPAFEDAELELLSTQVTPYLFFVSKVKVPEKVPEKVEDSQP
;
A
#
# COMPACT_ATOMS: atom_id res chain seq x y z
N MET A 1 45.87 -27.09 -4.25
CA MET A 1 45.83 -25.61 -4.27
C MET A 1 45.09 -25.20 -5.54
N ASN A 2 43.78 -25.00 -5.44
CA ASN A 2 42.94 -24.59 -6.57
C ASN A 2 42.34 -23.23 -6.21
N ASN A 3 42.84 -22.17 -6.85
CA ASN A 3 42.30 -20.81 -6.71
C ASN A 3 41.10 -20.67 -7.65
N GLN A 4 39.88 -20.66 -7.11
CA GLN A 4 38.72 -20.15 -7.83
C GLN A 4 38.69 -18.63 -7.70
N HIS A 5 38.75 -17.94 -8.84
CA HIS A 5 38.49 -16.51 -8.94
C HIS A 5 36.97 -16.28 -9.01
N ASN A 6 36.40 -15.61 -8.01
CA ASN A 6 35.02 -15.13 -8.03
C ASN A 6 34.92 -13.92 -8.98
N ASN A 7 34.11 -14.04 -10.03
CA ASN A 7 33.80 -12.93 -10.94
C ASN A 7 32.78 -11.99 -10.28
N TRP A 8 33.22 -10.78 -9.93
CA TRP A 8 32.35 -9.66 -9.55
C TRP A 8 32.26 -8.69 -10.72
N VAL A 9 31.08 -8.53 -11.30
CA VAL A 9 30.86 -7.57 -12.41
C VAL A 9 30.38 -6.25 -11.83
N LYS A 10 31.18 -5.18 -11.99
CA LYS A 10 30.71 -3.79 -11.87
C LYS A 10 30.25 -3.32 -13.24
N PHE A 11 28.96 -3.06 -13.41
CA PHE A 11 28.43 -2.48 -14.64
C PHE A 11 28.59 -0.96 -14.63
N ILE A 12 29.33 -0.43 -15.60
CA ILE A 12 29.21 0.93 -16.11
C ILE A 12 28.91 0.79 -17.60
N PHE A 13 27.68 1.11 -18.01
CA PHE A 13 27.31 1.10 -19.42
C PHE A 13 27.68 2.44 -20.08
N LEU A 14 28.69 2.41 -20.96
CA LEU A 14 28.84 3.36 -22.05
C LEU A 14 28.89 2.57 -23.36
N SER A 15 27.89 2.74 -24.22
CA SER A 15 28.03 2.43 -25.65
C SER A 15 27.17 3.35 -26.49
N THR A 16 27.85 4.15 -27.30
CA THR A 16 27.35 5.09 -28.31
C THR A 16 27.09 4.43 -29.67
N LEU A 17 26.25 5.13 -30.47
CA LEU A 17 25.89 5.03 -31.90
C LEU A 17 24.55 4.30 -32.21
N TRP A 18 23.55 4.82 -32.93
CA TRP A 18 23.29 6.03 -33.75
C TRP A 18 21.76 6.31 -33.71
N ALA A 19 21.33 7.51 -33.33
CA ALA A 19 20.73 8.53 -34.21
C ALA A 19 19.39 8.15 -34.89
N THR A 20 18.26 8.52 -34.25
CA THR A 20 17.22 9.41 -34.83
C THR A 20 16.15 9.69 -33.77
N LEU A 21 15.64 10.93 -33.75
CA LEU A 21 14.64 11.52 -32.84
C LEU A 21 15.14 12.08 -31.49
N TYR A 22 15.55 13.34 -31.53
CA TYR A 22 15.31 14.36 -30.51
C TYR A 22 14.85 15.64 -31.26
N PRO A 23 13.90 16.43 -30.73
CA PRO A 23 14.19 17.23 -29.54
C PRO A 23 13.05 17.30 -28.51
N LEU A 24 13.40 17.03 -27.26
CA LEU A 24 12.88 17.62 -26.02
C LEU A 24 13.71 17.02 -24.86
N LEU A 25 14.96 17.47 -24.78
CA LEU A 25 15.75 17.38 -23.55
C LEU A 25 16.49 18.70 -23.38
N ALA A 26 16.20 19.37 -22.27
CA ALA A 26 16.99 20.48 -21.77
C ALA A 26 18.41 19.98 -21.44
N GLN A 27 19.41 20.73 -21.90
CA GLN A 27 20.81 20.50 -21.58
C GLN A 27 21.07 20.87 -20.10
N SER A 28 21.75 19.99 -19.37
CA SER A 28 22.55 20.37 -18.20
C SER A 28 23.93 19.75 -18.36
N GLU A 29 24.91 20.58 -18.75
CA GLU A 29 26.29 20.17 -19.06
C GLU A 29 27.23 20.19 -17.84
N ASN A 30 26.73 20.31 -16.62
CA ASN A 30 27.55 20.22 -15.42
C ASN A 30 27.03 19.11 -14.54
N GLY A 31 27.68 17.94 -14.55
CA GLY A 31 27.47 16.75 -13.70
C GLY A 31 26.45 16.90 -12.57
N GLY A 32 25.18 17.05 -12.94
CA GLY A 32 24.18 17.63 -12.07
C GLY A 32 23.69 16.55 -11.15
N GLN A 33 24.15 16.59 -9.90
CA GLN A 33 23.58 15.79 -8.84
C GLN A 33 22.06 16.06 -8.85
N MET A 34 21.27 15.03 -9.18
CA MET A 34 19.81 15.15 -9.13
C MET A 34 19.43 15.27 -7.66
N CYS A 35 18.85 16.40 -7.31
CA CYS A 35 18.42 16.71 -5.95
C CYS A 35 16.92 16.44 -5.87
N ALA A 36 16.51 15.71 -4.85
CA ALA A 36 15.09 15.47 -4.61
C ALA A 36 14.38 16.79 -4.28
N ASP A 37 13.16 16.98 -4.80
CA ASP A 37 12.30 18.12 -4.48
C ASP A 37 11.67 17.90 -3.09
N VAL A 38 12.49 18.08 -2.06
CA VAL A 38 12.11 17.94 -0.65
C VAL A 38 12.62 19.14 0.13
N ILE A 39 11.69 19.81 0.83
CA ILE A 39 12.02 20.91 1.74
C ILE A 39 13.02 20.40 2.79
N THR A 40 14.15 21.08 2.92
CA THR A 40 15.21 20.74 3.84
C THR A 40 15.51 21.92 4.75
N TYR A 41 15.62 21.69 6.06
CA TYR A 41 16.04 22.69 7.03
C TYR A 41 17.56 22.62 7.20
N GLY A 42 18.26 23.76 7.12
CA GLY A 42 19.70 23.84 7.36
C GLY A 42 20.01 24.74 8.56
N LYS A 43 20.87 24.29 9.47
CA LYS A 43 21.38 25.07 10.60
C LYS A 43 22.71 25.73 10.23
N ASN A 44 22.75 27.06 10.32
CA ASN A 44 23.96 27.83 10.10
C ASN A 44 24.98 27.53 11.21
N PRO A 45 26.21 27.08 10.91
CA PRO A 45 27.20 26.75 11.93
C PRO A 45 27.71 27.99 12.69
N ASN A 46 27.61 29.19 12.10
CA ASN A 46 28.09 30.43 12.71
C ASN A 46 27.05 31.08 13.62
N THR A 47 25.75 31.01 13.26
CA THR A 47 24.67 31.68 14.02
C THR A 47 23.83 30.71 14.85
N GLY A 48 23.85 29.42 14.53
CA GLY A 48 22.98 28.41 15.15
C GLY A 48 21.52 28.48 14.70
N GLU A 49 21.17 29.39 13.81
CA GLU A 49 19.80 29.56 13.30
C GLU A 49 19.47 28.56 12.20
N TRP A 50 18.22 28.10 12.19
CA TRP A 50 17.70 27.22 11.14
C TRP A 50 17.02 28.02 10.04
N GLN A 51 17.28 27.64 8.79
CA GLN A 51 16.65 28.20 7.59
C GLN A 51 16.08 27.09 6.72
N THR A 52 15.07 27.43 5.92
CA THR A 52 14.39 26.48 5.03
C THR A 52 14.95 26.60 3.62
N PHE A 53 15.25 25.45 3.01
CA PHE A 53 15.75 25.32 1.65
C PHE A 53 14.79 24.44 0.84
N SER A 54 14.59 24.78 -0.43
CA SER A 54 13.64 24.08 -1.31
C SER A 54 14.10 22.66 -1.68
N THR A 55 15.40 22.39 -1.66
CA THR A 55 15.98 21.06 -1.90
C THR A 55 17.18 20.82 -0.98
N PRO A 56 17.59 19.55 -0.75
CA PRO A 56 18.75 19.25 0.07
C PRO A 56 20.06 19.85 -0.47
N CYS A 57 20.15 20.05 -1.78
CA CYS A 57 21.34 20.60 -2.43
C CYS A 57 21.43 22.12 -2.34
N ALA A 58 20.33 22.79 -2.01
CA ALA A 58 20.34 24.23 -1.74
C ALA A 58 20.91 24.56 -0.34
N VAL A 59 21.09 23.56 0.53
CA VAL A 59 21.74 23.74 1.83
C VAL A 59 23.23 24.01 1.63
N PRO A 60 23.77 25.16 2.09
CA PRO A 60 25.19 25.48 1.91
C PRO A 60 26.11 24.43 2.55
N GLN A 61 27.24 24.18 1.90
CA GLN A 61 28.22 23.23 2.40
C GLN A 61 28.67 23.61 3.83
N GLY A 62 28.66 22.62 4.74
CA GLY A 62 29.03 22.80 6.15
C GLY A 62 27.88 23.16 7.08
N TRP A 63 26.66 23.33 6.58
CA TRP A 63 25.46 23.46 7.41
C TRP A 63 24.95 22.09 7.85
N GLN A 64 24.39 22.01 9.05
CA GLN A 64 23.71 20.79 9.50
C GLN A 64 22.32 20.74 8.86
N SER A 65 22.00 19.69 8.09
CA SER A 65 20.68 19.54 7.48
C SER A 65 19.75 18.64 8.30
N SER A 66 18.44 18.88 8.18
CA SER A 66 17.35 18.06 8.73
C SER A 66 16.16 18.13 7.79
N LEU A 67 15.45 17.02 7.58
CA LEU A 67 14.18 17.01 6.85
C LEU A 67 12.99 17.37 7.75
N VAL A 68 13.20 17.39 9.06
CA VAL A 68 12.19 17.76 10.06
C VAL A 68 12.52 19.13 10.63
N LYS A 69 11.51 20.01 10.69
CA LYS A 69 11.65 21.33 11.29
C LYS A 69 11.98 21.15 12.78
N PRO A 70 13.14 21.61 13.25
CA PRO A 70 13.46 21.54 14.67
C PRO A 70 12.56 22.49 15.45
N ASP A 71 12.04 21.99 16.56
CA ASP A 71 11.12 22.73 17.42
C ASP A 71 11.83 23.97 17.99
N SER A 72 11.38 25.16 17.61
CA SER A 72 12.04 26.44 17.94
C SER A 72 11.97 26.79 19.44
N SER A 73 11.41 25.91 20.27
CA SER A 73 11.08 26.13 21.68
C SER A 73 12.18 25.69 22.66
N VAL A 74 13.20 24.94 22.23
CA VAL A 74 14.29 24.53 23.13
C VAL A 74 15.38 25.60 23.20
N ARG A 75 15.12 26.66 23.97
CA ARG A 75 16.18 27.54 24.48
C ARG A 75 16.99 26.76 25.53
N ALA A 76 18.29 26.65 25.30
CA ALA A 76 19.22 26.10 26.27
C ALA A 76 19.41 27.10 27.42
N ASP A 77 18.60 27.00 28.47
CA ASP A 77 18.90 27.57 29.77
C ASP A 77 18.86 26.47 30.84
N THR A 78 20.03 26.21 31.40
CA THR A 78 20.31 25.31 32.51
C THR A 78 19.71 25.82 33.82
N SER A 79 18.78 25.08 34.45
CA SER A 79 18.66 24.95 35.91
C SER A 79 17.70 23.81 36.31
N PRO A 80 17.86 23.18 37.49
CA PRO A 80 17.39 21.82 37.72
C PRO A 80 16.05 21.71 38.49
N THR A 81 15.44 20.54 38.31
CA THR A 81 14.52 19.86 39.24
C THR A 81 13.05 20.30 39.26
N THR A 82 12.23 19.57 38.49
CA THR A 82 11.03 18.92 39.03
C THR A 82 10.76 17.65 38.23
N THR A 83 10.42 16.56 38.92
CA THR A 83 10.02 15.27 38.35
C THR A 83 8.75 15.44 37.53
N ASP A 84 8.94 15.75 36.25
CA ASP A 84 7.90 15.87 35.25
C ASP A 84 7.71 14.49 34.61
N THR A 85 6.63 13.81 35.00
CA THR A 85 6.14 12.63 34.29
C THR A 85 5.74 13.08 32.90
N LYS A 86 6.69 13.04 31.96
CA LYS A 86 6.47 13.26 30.54
C LYS A 86 5.40 12.29 30.08
N GLU A 87 4.17 12.79 30.01
CA GLU A 87 3.03 12.10 29.45
C GLU A 87 3.37 11.84 27.98
N VAL A 88 3.51 10.57 27.63
CA VAL A 88 3.79 10.18 26.25
C VAL A 88 2.52 10.47 25.46
N CYS A 89 2.55 11.56 24.69
CA CYS A 89 1.45 11.98 23.85
C CYS A 89 1.25 10.95 22.73
N GLU A 90 0.06 10.34 22.69
CA GLU A 90 -0.33 9.42 21.63
C GLU A 90 -0.43 10.17 20.28
N GLN A 91 0.02 9.57 19.18
CA GLN A 91 -0.08 10.15 17.84
C GLN A 91 -1.47 9.92 17.24
N VAL A 92 -2.49 10.49 17.89
CA VAL A 92 -3.89 10.40 17.46
C VAL A 92 -4.43 11.81 17.24
N ILE A 93 -4.98 12.04 16.05
CA ILE A 93 -5.67 13.29 15.70
C ILE A 93 -6.78 13.53 16.72
N THR A 94 -6.74 14.68 17.38
CA THR A 94 -7.69 15.07 18.43
C THR A 94 -8.39 16.36 18.04
N TYR A 95 -9.71 16.37 18.10
CA TYR A 95 -10.52 17.56 17.89
C TYR A 95 -10.69 18.30 19.22
N GLY A 96 -10.42 19.59 19.23
CA GLY A 96 -10.60 20.47 20.39
C GLY A 96 -11.71 21.49 20.15
N LYS A 97 -12.67 21.62 21.07
CA LYS A 97 -13.69 22.68 21.05
C LYS A 97 -13.26 23.87 21.88
N ASN A 98 -13.22 25.04 21.24
CA ASN A 98 -12.90 26.28 21.90
C ASN A 98 -14.09 26.74 22.77
N PRO A 99 -13.91 26.89 24.10
CA PRO A 99 -15.00 27.26 25.00
C PRO A 99 -15.50 28.70 24.82
N LYS A 100 -14.80 29.54 24.04
CA LYS A 100 -15.21 30.92 23.75
C LYS A 100 -15.99 31.05 22.45
N THR A 101 -15.61 30.29 21.42
CA THR A 101 -16.21 30.40 20.08
C THR A 101 -17.19 29.27 19.78
N GLU A 102 -17.19 28.21 20.58
CA GLU A 102 -17.94 26.96 20.32
C GLU A 102 -17.51 26.24 19.02
N GLU A 103 -16.42 26.66 18.40
CA GLU A 103 -15.86 26.07 17.17
C GLU A 103 -14.89 24.92 17.51
N TRP A 104 -14.85 23.93 16.62
CA TRP A 104 -13.95 22.78 16.72
C TRP A 104 -12.74 22.97 15.80
N GLU A 105 -11.55 22.74 16.34
CA GLU A 105 -10.28 22.72 15.61
C GLU A 105 -9.62 21.35 15.71
N GLU A 106 -8.79 21.00 14.73
CA GLU A 106 -8.10 19.71 14.65
C GLU A 106 -6.64 19.86 15.10
N PHE A 107 -6.20 18.99 16.00
CA PHE A 107 -4.85 18.97 16.54
C PHE A 107 -4.17 17.62 16.22
N PRO A 108 -2.92 17.60 15.75
CA PRO A 108 -2.17 16.37 15.46
C PRO A 108 -2.05 15.41 16.64
N THR A 109 -1.99 15.94 17.87
CA THR A 109 -1.86 15.15 19.10
C THR A 109 -2.74 15.71 20.23
N PRO A 110 -3.15 14.89 21.22
CA PRO A 110 -3.95 15.36 22.35
C PRO A 110 -3.27 16.43 23.23
N CYS A 111 -1.94 16.51 23.16
CA CYS A 111 -1.11 17.44 23.92
C CYS A 111 -1.03 18.83 23.31
N GLU A 112 -1.37 18.96 22.02
CA GLU A 112 -1.43 20.26 21.34
C GLU A 112 -2.77 20.98 21.58
N VAL A 113 -3.79 20.26 22.09
CA VAL A 113 -5.09 20.87 22.43
C VAL A 113 -4.93 21.76 23.66
N PRO A 114 -5.22 23.08 23.57
CA PRO A 114 -5.04 24.00 24.69
C PRO A 114 -5.81 23.60 25.94
N ASP A 115 -5.24 23.90 27.10
CA ASP A 115 -5.87 23.62 28.38
C ASP A 115 -7.26 24.27 28.48
N GLY A 116 -8.24 23.48 28.91
CA GLY A 116 -9.63 23.90 29.07
C GLY A 116 -10.52 23.78 27.83
N TRP A 117 -10.01 23.26 26.71
CA TRP A 117 -10.83 22.90 25.53
C TRP A 117 -11.45 21.52 25.70
N GLU A 118 -12.65 21.32 25.15
CA GLU A 118 -13.29 20.00 25.10
C GLU A 118 -12.60 19.13 24.06
N LYS A 119 -12.16 17.91 24.42
CA LYS A 119 -11.42 17.01 23.51
C LYS A 119 -12.33 15.90 22.98
N SER A 120 -12.23 15.58 21.69
CA SER A 120 -12.89 14.44 21.04
C SER A 120 -11.95 13.72 20.09
N GLN A 121 -12.04 12.39 20.01
CA GLN A 121 -11.31 11.59 19.02
C GLN A 121 -12.09 11.43 17.70
N THR A 122 -13.36 11.81 17.68
CA THR A 122 -14.20 11.81 16.48
C THR A 122 -14.57 13.24 16.12
N LYS A 123 -14.47 13.55 14.83
CA LYS A 123 -14.90 14.85 14.30
C LYS A 123 -16.39 15.01 14.58
N PRO A 124 -16.80 16.02 15.36
CA PRO A 124 -18.22 16.24 15.59
C PRO A 124 -18.85 16.70 14.29
N ASP A 125 -19.99 16.10 13.96
CA ASP A 125 -20.82 16.57 12.85
C ASP A 125 -21.22 18.01 13.16
N THR A 126 -20.61 18.96 12.46
CA THR A 126 -21.05 20.36 12.46
C THR A 126 -22.42 20.35 11.79
N GLY A 127 -23.45 20.06 12.58
CA GLY A 127 -24.82 20.04 12.13
C GLY A 127 -25.06 21.33 11.38
N THR A 128 -25.42 21.21 10.11
CA THR A 128 -25.84 22.33 9.26
C THR A 128 -26.94 23.05 10.01
N SER A 129 -26.57 24.14 10.68
CA SER A 129 -27.49 25.01 11.39
C SER A 129 -28.45 25.56 10.33
N GLY A 130 -29.68 25.04 10.33
CA GLY A 130 -30.73 25.42 9.40
C GLY A 130 -31.11 26.88 9.61
N SER A 131 -30.39 27.78 8.95
CA SER A 131 -30.77 29.17 8.82
C SER A 131 -31.87 29.27 7.76
N VAL A 132 -33.12 29.29 8.24
CA VAL A 132 -34.27 29.71 7.44
C VAL A 132 -34.12 31.21 7.16
N THR A 133 -33.91 31.60 5.90
CA THR A 133 -34.09 33.00 5.47
C THR A 133 -34.86 33.07 4.13
N PRO A 134 -35.83 33.99 3.97
CA PRO A 134 -36.74 34.03 2.83
C PRO A 134 -36.18 34.77 1.62
N SER A 135 -36.73 34.42 0.46
CA SER A 135 -36.48 34.98 -0.87
C SER A 135 -36.60 36.50 -0.96
N GLY A 136 -35.62 37.12 -1.62
CA GLY A 136 -35.67 38.50 -2.09
C GLY A 136 -34.62 38.71 -3.19
N GLU A 137 -35.09 38.90 -4.42
CA GLU A 137 -34.30 39.25 -5.60
C GLU A 137 -33.57 40.59 -5.39
N THR A 138 -32.37 40.77 -5.96
CA THR A 138 -31.99 41.84 -6.91
C THR A 138 -30.51 41.71 -7.32
N SER A 139 -30.29 41.90 -8.61
CA SER A 139 -29.05 41.99 -9.38
C SER A 139 -27.92 42.87 -8.79
N SER A 140 -26.66 42.47 -9.01
CA SER A 140 -25.64 43.27 -9.75
C SER A 140 -24.22 42.68 -9.67
N SER A 141 -23.62 42.56 -10.85
CA SER A 141 -22.19 42.61 -11.24
C SER A 141 -21.09 42.77 -10.19
N SER A 142 -20.07 41.90 -10.23
CA SER A 142 -18.65 42.29 -10.30
C SER A 142 -17.74 41.09 -10.59
N ASP A 143 -16.79 41.33 -11.49
CA ASP A 143 -15.67 40.44 -11.81
C ASP A 143 -14.82 40.10 -10.58
N ASN A 144 -14.32 38.86 -10.49
CA ASN A 144 -12.99 38.65 -9.97
C ASN A 144 -12.34 37.34 -10.46
N THR A 145 -11.16 37.52 -11.04
CA THR A 145 -10.19 36.54 -11.53
C THR A 145 -9.82 35.51 -10.46
N THR A 146 -10.03 34.22 -10.73
CA THR A 146 -9.41 33.14 -9.94
C THR A 146 -8.17 32.63 -10.67
N SER A 147 -7.02 33.11 -10.18
CA SER A 147 -5.70 32.55 -10.45
C SER A 147 -5.62 31.14 -9.87
N GLY A 148 -5.13 30.20 -10.68
CA GLY A 148 -5.01 28.79 -10.33
C GLY A 148 -4.03 28.51 -9.19
N ASN A 149 -4.38 27.48 -8.41
CA ASN A 149 -3.46 26.65 -7.66
C ASN A 149 -3.90 25.19 -7.92
N GLN A 150 -3.52 24.67 -9.09
CA GLN A 150 -3.28 23.24 -9.27
C GLN A 150 -1.93 22.95 -8.61
N ASP A 151 -1.78 21.81 -7.93
CA ASP A 151 -0.51 21.17 -7.49
C ASP A 151 -0.49 20.70 -6.02
N ALA A 152 -1.64 20.52 -5.37
CA ALA A 152 -1.71 19.73 -4.15
C ALA A 152 -2.21 18.31 -4.47
N CYS A 153 -1.29 17.36 -4.62
CA CYS A 153 -1.60 15.93 -4.61
C CYS A 153 -1.89 15.48 -3.17
N PRO A 154 -3.08 14.94 -2.86
CA PRO A 154 -3.37 14.42 -1.52
C PRO A 154 -2.59 13.13 -1.23
N GLU A 155 -2.53 12.78 0.05
CA GLU A 155 -1.65 11.76 0.66
C GLU A 155 -1.75 10.34 0.06
N LYS A 156 -0.71 9.53 0.36
CA LYS A 156 -0.42 8.17 -0.14
C LYS A 156 -1.66 7.25 -0.16
N GLU A 157 -2.26 7.14 -1.34
CA GLU A 157 -3.36 6.20 -1.61
C GLU A 157 -2.91 5.25 -2.74
N THR A 158 -2.93 3.93 -2.47
CA THR A 158 -2.62 2.94 -3.51
C THR A 158 -3.74 2.93 -4.55
N ILE A 159 -3.41 3.31 -5.79
CA ILE A 159 -4.36 3.45 -6.88
C ILE A 159 -4.03 2.45 -7.96
N TYR A 160 -5.02 1.68 -8.38
CA TYR A 160 -4.90 0.84 -9.56
C TYR A 160 -5.41 1.64 -10.76
N ALA A 161 -4.64 1.64 -11.85
CA ALA A 161 -5.08 2.25 -13.10
C ALA A 161 -4.82 1.34 -14.30
N GLN A 162 -5.75 1.35 -15.24
CA GLN A 162 -5.68 0.56 -16.46
C GLN A 162 -5.04 1.35 -17.59
N HIS A 163 -4.03 0.76 -18.22
CA HIS A 163 -3.40 1.32 -19.40
C HIS A 163 -4.38 1.31 -20.59
N PRO A 164 -4.53 2.44 -21.32
CA PRO A 164 -5.60 2.61 -22.31
C PRO A 164 -5.53 1.62 -23.48
N THR A 165 -4.33 1.32 -23.98
CA THR A 165 -4.11 0.44 -25.14
C THR A 165 -3.98 -1.04 -24.76
N SER A 166 -3.09 -1.38 -23.81
CA SER A 166 -2.82 -2.78 -23.45
C SER A 166 -3.90 -3.41 -22.58
N LYS A 167 -4.78 -2.60 -21.98
CA LYS A 167 -5.79 -3.03 -21.00
C LYS A 167 -5.21 -3.69 -19.74
N LEU A 168 -3.90 -3.62 -19.55
CA LEU A 168 -3.21 -4.10 -18.36
C LEU A 168 -3.38 -3.11 -17.20
N TRP A 169 -3.48 -3.63 -15.99
CA TRP A 169 -3.60 -2.83 -14.75
C TRP A 169 -2.25 -2.69 -14.07
N TYR A 170 -2.01 -1.51 -13.50
CA TYR A 170 -0.78 -1.19 -12.76
C TYR A 170 -1.14 -0.52 -11.44
N VAL A 171 -0.24 -0.67 -10.47
CA VAL A 171 -0.39 -0.13 -9.11
C VAL A 171 0.48 1.12 -8.99
N PHE A 172 -0.13 2.19 -8.51
CA PHE A 172 0.51 3.47 -8.24
C PHE A 172 0.40 3.78 -6.76
N THR A 173 1.41 4.45 -6.20
CA THR A 173 1.44 4.74 -4.76
C THR A 173 0.78 6.08 -4.41
N ASN A 174 0.46 6.87 -5.42
CA ASN A 174 -0.35 8.08 -5.30
C ASN A 174 -1.15 8.34 -6.60
N SER A 175 -2.14 9.24 -6.52
CA SER A 175 -3.03 9.55 -7.65
C SER A 175 -2.34 10.32 -8.78
N CYS A 176 -1.22 10.95 -8.47
CA CYS A 176 -0.49 11.82 -9.38
C CYS A 176 0.56 11.08 -10.21
N GLU A 177 0.91 9.86 -9.82
CA GLU A 177 1.73 8.93 -10.58
C GLU A 177 0.93 8.25 -11.70
N VAL A 178 -0.41 8.30 -11.64
CA VAL A 178 -1.27 7.72 -12.68
C VAL A 178 -1.12 8.53 -13.96
N PRO A 179 -0.61 7.96 -15.07
CA PRO A 179 -0.43 8.71 -16.29
C PRO A 179 -1.76 9.20 -16.85
N THR A 180 -1.78 10.42 -17.37
CA THR A 180 -2.96 11.03 -17.97
C THR A 180 -3.55 10.12 -19.05
N GLY A 181 -4.86 9.84 -18.96
CA GLY A 181 -5.59 8.97 -19.89
C GLY A 181 -5.73 7.52 -19.45
N TRP A 182 -5.24 7.15 -18.27
CA TRP A 182 -5.47 5.84 -17.67
C TRP A 182 -6.76 5.85 -16.83
N THR A 183 -7.47 4.72 -16.79
CA THR A 183 -8.74 4.59 -16.05
C THR A 183 -8.47 4.15 -14.61
N ASN A 184 -8.86 4.94 -13.61
CA ASN A 184 -8.59 4.68 -12.19
C ASN A 184 -9.72 3.89 -11.50
N SER A 185 -9.37 3.05 -10.53
CA SER A 185 -10.31 2.28 -9.70
C SER A 185 -10.44 2.89 -8.30
N LYS A 186 -11.01 4.08 -8.15
CA LYS A 186 -11.22 4.60 -6.79
C LYS A 186 -12.45 3.94 -6.16
N THR A 187 -12.25 3.16 -5.10
CA THR A 187 -13.31 2.76 -4.16
C THR A 187 -13.10 3.48 -2.83
N GLU A 188 -14.15 4.10 -2.32
CA GLU A 188 -14.15 4.73 -0.99
C GLU A 188 -13.97 3.67 0.11
N GLY A 189 -12.80 3.65 0.76
CA GLY A 189 -12.60 3.03 2.08
C GLY A 189 -11.82 1.70 2.11
N GLY A 190 -10.60 1.74 2.67
CA GLY A 190 -9.89 0.62 3.29
C GLY A 190 -9.33 -0.46 2.34
N CYS A 191 -8.14 -0.99 2.66
CA CYS A 191 -7.44 -2.03 1.89
C CYS A 191 -8.38 -3.17 1.46
N ALA A 192 -8.68 -3.26 0.16
CA ALA A 192 -9.55 -4.27 -0.40
C ALA A 192 -8.80 -5.60 -0.57
N GLU A 193 -9.35 -6.70 -0.05
CA GLU A 193 -9.13 -8.01 -0.67
C GLU A 193 -9.44 -7.87 -2.16
N ILE A 194 -8.57 -8.38 -3.04
CA ILE A 194 -8.84 -8.38 -4.48
C ILE A 194 -9.94 -9.43 -4.73
N ILE A 195 -11.18 -9.03 -4.51
CA ILE A 195 -12.36 -9.80 -4.90
C ILE A 195 -12.45 -9.71 -6.41
N ILE A 196 -12.31 -10.85 -7.08
CA ILE A 196 -12.45 -10.91 -8.52
C ILE A 196 -13.87 -11.33 -8.82
N TYR A 197 -14.54 -10.57 -9.67
CA TYR A 197 -15.89 -10.86 -10.09
C TYR A 197 -15.86 -11.61 -11.42
N GLY A 198 -16.77 -12.56 -11.60
CA GLY A 198 -17.04 -13.19 -12.89
C GLY A 198 -18.49 -12.95 -13.30
N GLN A 199 -18.73 -12.60 -14.57
CA GLN A 199 -20.06 -12.43 -15.13
C GLN A 199 -20.57 -13.74 -15.73
N SER A 200 -21.76 -14.17 -15.29
CA SER A 200 -22.47 -15.28 -15.89
C SER A 200 -22.89 -14.93 -17.32
N PRO A 201 -22.46 -15.69 -18.36
CA PRO A 201 -22.85 -15.41 -19.75
C PRO A 201 -24.34 -15.68 -20.00
N LYS A 202 -25.02 -16.42 -19.11
CA LYS A 202 -26.44 -16.75 -19.24
C LYS A 202 -27.36 -15.64 -18.75
N THR A 203 -27.03 -15.06 -17.60
CA THR A 203 -27.91 -14.08 -16.93
C THR A 203 -27.33 -12.67 -16.91
N GLY A 204 -26.04 -12.51 -17.22
CA GLY A 204 -25.33 -11.24 -17.08
C GLY A 204 -25.08 -10.82 -15.63
N LYS A 205 -25.35 -11.67 -14.63
CA LYS A 205 -25.10 -11.37 -13.22
C LYS A 205 -23.64 -11.58 -12.85
N TRP A 206 -23.14 -10.74 -11.94
CA TRP A 206 -21.77 -10.79 -11.42
C TRP A 206 -21.69 -11.50 -10.07
N TYR A 207 -20.70 -12.39 -9.93
CA TYR A 207 -20.44 -13.14 -8.70
C TYR A 207 -18.99 -12.98 -8.24
N PRO A 208 -18.73 -12.89 -6.92
CA PRO A 208 -17.38 -12.83 -6.38
C PRO A 208 -16.72 -14.22 -6.36
N PHE A 209 -15.42 -14.27 -6.64
CA PHE A 209 -14.57 -15.44 -6.59
C PHE A 209 -13.34 -15.16 -5.73
N ALA A 210 -12.87 -16.19 -5.01
CA ALA A 210 -11.73 -16.05 -4.10
C ALA A 210 -10.39 -15.93 -4.86
N THR A 211 -10.30 -16.54 -6.04
CA THR A 211 -9.10 -16.51 -6.88
C THR A 211 -9.48 -16.43 -8.37
N PRO A 212 -8.57 -15.95 -9.25
CA PRO A 212 -8.85 -15.94 -10.69
C PRO A 212 -9.04 -17.36 -11.26
N CYS A 213 -8.39 -18.37 -10.65
CA CYS A 213 -8.50 -19.77 -11.04
C CYS A 213 -9.89 -20.36 -10.74
N ASP A 214 -10.66 -19.72 -9.88
CA ASP A 214 -12.03 -20.13 -9.57
C ASP A 214 -13.04 -19.58 -10.59
N ILE A 215 -12.67 -18.70 -11.51
CA ILE A 215 -13.61 -18.13 -12.48
C ILE A 215 -13.83 -19.17 -13.59
N PRO A 216 -15.08 -19.57 -13.88
CA PRO A 216 -15.36 -20.47 -14.98
C PRO A 216 -14.80 -19.89 -16.30
N THR A 217 -14.18 -20.74 -17.11
CA THR A 217 -13.49 -20.34 -18.35
C THR A 217 -14.38 -19.59 -19.35
N GLN A 218 -15.70 -19.78 -19.26
CA GLN A 218 -16.72 -19.13 -20.10
C GLN A 218 -17.27 -17.81 -19.53
N TRP A 219 -16.80 -17.37 -18.36
CA TRP A 219 -17.28 -16.15 -17.68
C TRP A 219 -16.32 -14.99 -17.93
N GLU A 220 -16.85 -13.77 -17.98
CA GLU A 220 -16.04 -12.57 -18.14
C GLU A 220 -15.51 -12.10 -16.77
N PRO A 221 -14.18 -12.03 -16.55
CA PRO A 221 -13.61 -11.60 -15.28
C PRO A 221 -13.51 -10.07 -15.17
N ALA A 222 -13.74 -9.53 -13.97
CA ALA A 222 -13.51 -8.12 -13.66
C ALA A 222 -13.05 -7.93 -12.20
N LEU A 223 -12.15 -6.97 -11.94
CA LEU A 223 -11.68 -6.65 -10.59
C LEU A 223 -12.67 -5.78 -9.80
N ILE A 224 -13.60 -5.14 -10.49
CA ILE A 224 -14.63 -4.29 -9.91
C ILE A 224 -15.95 -4.78 -10.44
N LYS A 225 -16.91 -5.01 -9.56
CA LYS A 225 -18.29 -5.33 -9.94
C LYS A 225 -18.87 -4.15 -10.74
N PRO A 226 -19.23 -4.32 -12.02
CA PRO A 226 -19.90 -3.27 -12.77
C PRO A 226 -21.26 -2.92 -12.15
N ALA A 227 -21.67 -1.67 -12.29
CA ALA A 227 -22.92 -1.17 -11.71
C ALA A 227 -24.18 -1.80 -12.35
N THR A 228 -24.04 -2.45 -13.50
CA THR A 228 -25.15 -3.03 -14.26
C THR A 228 -25.01 -4.54 -14.36
N ASN A 229 -26.07 -5.26 -13.98
CA ASN A 229 -26.24 -6.64 -14.41
C ASN A 229 -26.70 -6.64 -15.87
N GLY A 230 -26.21 -7.59 -16.66
CA GLY A 230 -26.66 -7.78 -18.03
C GLY A 230 -28.12 -8.24 -18.10
N THR A 231 -28.73 -8.07 -19.28
CA THR A 231 -30.08 -8.57 -19.55
C THR A 231 -30.02 -10.10 -19.71
N PRO A 232 -30.86 -10.88 -19.01
CA PRO A 232 -30.92 -12.33 -19.18
C PRO A 232 -31.24 -12.73 -20.62
N GLN A 233 -30.71 -13.87 -21.09
CA GLN A 233 -31.11 -14.42 -22.38
C GLN A 233 -32.62 -14.76 -22.40
N PRO A 234 -33.38 -14.33 -23.42
CA PRO A 234 -34.81 -14.61 -23.52
C PRO A 234 -35.10 -16.11 -23.58
N GLY A 235 -36.02 -16.61 -22.75
CA GLY A 235 -36.54 -17.97 -22.83
C GLY A 235 -35.97 -18.99 -21.83
N MET A 236 -35.07 -18.59 -20.91
CA MET A 236 -34.66 -19.44 -19.79
C MET A 236 -35.54 -19.22 -18.56
N THR A 237 -36.15 -20.28 -18.06
CA THR A 237 -36.78 -20.31 -16.73
C THR A 237 -35.72 -20.67 -15.70
N CYS A 238 -35.23 -19.68 -14.96
CA CYS A 238 -34.31 -19.89 -13.84
C CYS A 238 -35.11 -20.00 -12.54
N ASP A 239 -34.76 -20.96 -11.69
CA ASP A 239 -35.29 -21.00 -10.32
C ASP A 239 -34.55 -19.95 -9.50
N ASP A 240 -35.30 -18.99 -8.93
CA ASP A 240 -34.77 -17.88 -8.12
C ASP A 240 -34.29 -18.31 -6.72
N THR A 241 -34.24 -19.61 -6.46
CA THR A 241 -33.62 -20.14 -5.24
C THR A 241 -32.09 -20.05 -5.30
N ILE A 242 -31.49 -19.72 -4.16
CA ILE A 242 -30.03 -19.72 -4.00
C ILE A 242 -29.52 -21.12 -4.31
N ALA A 243 -28.63 -21.21 -5.30
CA ALA A 243 -27.97 -22.45 -5.67
C ALA A 243 -26.54 -22.45 -5.16
N TYR A 244 -26.03 -23.63 -4.81
CA TYR A 244 -24.67 -23.79 -4.31
C TYR A 244 -23.87 -24.66 -5.27
N ALA A 245 -22.59 -24.32 -5.48
CA ALA A 245 -21.68 -25.17 -6.24
C ALA A 245 -20.28 -25.14 -5.65
N GLN A 246 -19.54 -26.21 -5.86
CA GLN A 246 -18.15 -26.35 -5.46
C GLN A 246 -17.27 -26.47 -6.69
N ASN A 247 -16.19 -25.69 -6.73
CA ASN A 247 -15.11 -25.90 -7.68
C ASN A 247 -14.29 -27.11 -7.21
N LEU A 248 -14.22 -28.15 -8.05
CA LEU A 248 -13.58 -29.43 -7.73
C LEU A 248 -12.06 -29.33 -7.71
N THR A 249 -11.48 -28.36 -8.41
CA THR A 249 -10.02 -28.13 -8.44
C THR A 249 -9.55 -27.47 -7.15
N THR A 250 -10.22 -26.40 -6.73
CA THR A 250 -9.82 -25.61 -5.54
C THR A 250 -10.52 -26.05 -4.25
N GLN A 251 -11.55 -26.88 -4.35
CA GLN A 251 -12.46 -27.27 -3.25
C GLN A 251 -13.26 -26.10 -2.66
N ASN A 252 -13.22 -24.91 -3.26
CA ASN A 252 -13.98 -23.74 -2.80
C ASN A 252 -15.47 -23.88 -3.14
N ALA A 253 -16.34 -23.43 -2.23
CA ALA A 253 -17.78 -23.43 -2.42
C ALA A 253 -18.35 -22.02 -2.55
N TYR A 254 -19.32 -21.87 -3.46
CA TYR A 254 -19.89 -20.59 -3.87
C TYR A 254 -21.42 -20.64 -3.84
N ALA A 255 -22.02 -19.48 -3.58
CA ALA A 255 -23.46 -19.27 -3.63
C ALA A 255 -23.83 -18.45 -4.86
N PHE A 256 -24.85 -18.89 -5.59
CA PHE A 256 -25.37 -18.27 -6.79
C PHE A 256 -26.82 -17.87 -6.54
N SER A 257 -27.25 -16.73 -7.12
CA SER A 257 -28.56 -16.16 -6.83
C SER A 257 -29.72 -16.90 -7.50
N ASN A 258 -29.42 -17.78 -8.46
CA ASN A 258 -30.39 -18.65 -9.11
C ASN A 258 -29.70 -19.91 -9.64
N SER A 259 -30.50 -20.89 -10.06
CA SER A 259 -30.00 -22.16 -10.59
C SER A 259 -29.24 -22.04 -11.91
N CYS A 260 -29.53 -21.04 -12.74
CA CYS A 260 -28.92 -20.87 -14.06
C CYS A 260 -27.49 -20.35 -14.00
N ASP A 261 -27.14 -19.70 -12.90
CA ASP A 261 -25.82 -19.12 -12.69
C ASP A 261 -24.81 -20.09 -12.09
N VAL A 262 -25.24 -21.30 -11.76
CA VAL A 262 -24.29 -22.35 -11.40
C VAL A 262 -23.45 -22.68 -12.65
N PRO A 263 -22.12 -22.56 -12.58
CA PRO A 263 -21.25 -22.92 -13.69
C PRO A 263 -21.45 -24.38 -14.10
N GLU A 264 -21.48 -24.61 -15.40
CA GLU A 264 -21.52 -25.95 -15.99
C GLU A 264 -20.10 -26.34 -16.42
N GLY A 265 -19.70 -27.58 -16.16
CA GLY A 265 -18.39 -28.12 -16.53
C GLY A 265 -17.95 -29.25 -15.60
N GLU A 266 -16.94 -30.02 -16.02
CA GLU A 266 -16.36 -31.11 -15.21
C GLU A 266 -15.68 -30.62 -13.93
N GLU A 267 -15.35 -29.33 -13.87
CA GLU A 267 -14.70 -28.69 -12.73
C GLU A 267 -15.68 -28.23 -11.65
N TRP A 268 -16.99 -28.32 -11.88
CA TRP A 268 -18.01 -27.79 -10.96
C TRP A 268 -19.01 -28.85 -10.55
N LYS A 269 -19.25 -28.94 -9.23
CA LYS A 269 -20.25 -29.83 -8.64
C LYS A 269 -21.34 -29.02 -7.96
N ARG A 270 -22.57 -29.14 -8.46
CA ARG A 270 -23.75 -28.57 -7.78
C ARG A 270 -23.96 -29.25 -6.43
N LEU A 271 -24.24 -28.45 -5.40
CA LEU A 271 -24.54 -28.91 -4.06
C LEU A 271 -26.04 -28.75 -3.78
N LEU A 272 -26.65 -29.75 -3.17
CA LEU A 272 -28.08 -29.77 -2.84
C LEU A 272 -28.42 -28.94 -1.59
N SER A 273 -27.41 -28.52 -0.82
CA SER A 273 -27.57 -27.74 0.40
C SER A 273 -26.34 -26.87 0.65
N LYS A 274 -26.49 -25.86 1.51
CA LYS A 274 -25.42 -24.96 1.93
C LYS A 274 -24.27 -25.76 2.56
N PRO A 275 -23.07 -25.82 1.96
CA PRO A 275 -21.93 -26.49 2.57
C PRO A 275 -21.47 -25.82 3.87
N ALA A 276 -20.99 -26.63 4.82
CA ALA A 276 -20.44 -26.14 6.08
C ALA A 276 -19.20 -25.26 5.90
N ASN A 277 -18.47 -25.43 4.79
CA ASN A 277 -17.25 -24.69 4.45
C ASN A 277 -17.51 -23.50 3.53
N LEU A 278 -18.75 -23.04 3.37
CA LEU A 278 -18.98 -21.74 2.73
C LEU A 278 -18.28 -20.71 3.58
N LYS A 279 -17.21 -20.10 3.04
CA LYS A 279 -16.64 -18.88 3.61
C LYS A 279 -17.83 -17.93 3.79
N PRO A 280 -18.12 -17.50 5.03
CA PRO A 280 -19.27 -16.65 5.25
C PRO A 280 -19.09 -15.38 4.42
N ASP A 281 -20.11 -15.04 3.63
CA ASP A 281 -20.23 -13.72 3.04
C ASP A 281 -20.20 -12.73 4.20
N LYS A 282 -19.03 -12.09 4.38
CA LYS A 282 -18.82 -10.97 5.28
C LYS A 282 -19.26 -11.24 6.72
N VAL A 283 -18.44 -11.94 7.49
CA VAL A 283 -18.44 -11.69 8.95
C VAL A 283 -17.91 -10.26 9.10
N ASP A 284 -18.65 -9.37 9.78
CA ASP A 284 -18.11 -8.08 10.21
C ASP A 284 -16.96 -8.36 11.18
N CYS A 285 -15.77 -8.47 10.62
CA CYS A 285 -14.53 -8.67 11.34
C CYS A 285 -14.01 -7.27 11.65
N PRO A 286 -14.12 -6.79 12.90
CA PRO A 286 -13.63 -5.46 13.23
C PRO A 286 -12.13 -5.40 12.94
N PRO A 287 -11.62 -4.28 12.40
CA PRO A 287 -10.20 -4.08 12.08
C PRO A 287 -9.40 -3.90 13.37
N VAL A 288 -9.23 -5.00 14.10
CA VAL A 288 -8.45 -5.07 15.33
C VAL A 288 -7.32 -6.04 15.05
N THR A 289 -6.10 -5.51 15.03
CA THR A 289 -4.90 -6.35 14.92
C THR A 289 -4.89 -7.35 16.04
N ILE A 290 -4.83 -8.64 15.70
CA ILE A 290 -4.74 -9.73 16.65
C ILE A 290 -3.44 -10.49 16.43
N TYR A 291 -2.83 -10.91 17.52
CA TYR A 291 -1.64 -11.75 17.48
C TYR A 291 -2.09 -13.19 17.65
N ALA A 292 -1.54 -14.10 16.85
CA ALA A 292 -1.81 -15.52 17.03
C ALA A 292 -0.54 -16.37 16.97
N GLN A 293 -0.45 -17.35 17.87
CA GLN A 293 0.66 -18.27 17.99
C GLN A 293 0.34 -19.57 17.24
N HIS A 294 1.25 -19.98 16.36
CA HIS A 294 1.16 -21.26 15.69
C HIS A 294 1.27 -22.40 16.72
N PRO A 295 0.35 -23.38 16.73
CA PRO A 295 0.26 -24.39 17.80
C PRO A 295 1.51 -25.26 17.92
N GLU A 296 2.12 -25.64 16.79
CA GLU A 296 3.34 -26.46 16.76
C GLU A 296 4.63 -25.64 16.93
N LYS A 297 4.80 -24.58 16.15
CA LYS A 297 6.05 -23.80 16.08
C LYS A 297 6.26 -22.84 17.24
N LYS A 298 5.21 -22.52 18.00
CA LYS A 298 5.22 -21.52 19.09
C LYS A 298 5.62 -20.11 18.66
N THR A 299 5.71 -19.85 17.35
CA THR A 299 5.95 -18.52 16.77
C THR A 299 4.66 -17.71 16.73
N TRP A 300 4.75 -16.41 17.01
CA TRP A 300 3.63 -15.47 16.95
C TRP A 300 3.61 -14.71 15.63
N TYR A 301 2.41 -14.42 15.14
CA TYR A 301 2.16 -13.67 13.92
C TYR A 301 1.08 -12.62 14.18
N ALA A 302 1.11 -11.49 13.47
CA ALA A 302 0.09 -10.46 13.55
C ALA A 302 -0.87 -10.59 12.36
N PHE A 303 -2.17 -10.51 12.64
CA PHE A 303 -3.26 -10.56 11.66
C PHE A 303 -4.07 -9.26 11.76
N PRO A 304 -4.40 -8.62 10.64
CA PRO A 304 -5.24 -7.40 10.60
C PRO A 304 -6.60 -7.57 11.29
N THR A 305 -7.18 -8.78 11.23
CA THR A 305 -8.47 -9.09 11.84
C THR A 305 -8.48 -10.48 12.50
N VAL A 306 -9.40 -10.69 13.45
CA VAL A 306 -9.60 -11.98 14.12
C VAL A 306 -10.01 -13.12 13.18
N CYS A 307 -10.58 -12.77 12.02
CA CYS A 307 -11.10 -13.72 11.05
C CYS A 307 -10.02 -14.32 10.16
N GLU A 308 -8.86 -13.67 10.08
CA GLU A 308 -7.71 -14.17 9.31
C GLU A 308 -6.86 -15.17 10.11
N VAL A 309 -7.10 -15.31 11.42
CA VAL A 309 -6.38 -16.27 12.25
C VAL A 309 -6.82 -17.70 11.90
N PRO A 310 -5.92 -18.59 11.47
CA PRO A 310 -6.27 -19.97 11.17
C PRO A 310 -6.82 -20.71 12.39
N ASP A 311 -7.74 -21.64 12.16
CA ASP A 311 -8.33 -22.46 13.22
C ASP A 311 -7.25 -23.22 14.01
N GLY A 312 -7.44 -23.28 15.33
CA GLY A 312 -6.54 -23.96 16.26
C GLY A 312 -5.31 -23.15 16.71
N TRP A 313 -5.14 -21.91 16.24
CA TRP A 313 -4.09 -21.02 16.73
C TRP A 313 -4.48 -20.33 18.04
N ILE A 314 -3.49 -20.10 18.91
CA ILE A 314 -3.71 -19.39 20.18
C ILE A 314 -3.75 -17.90 19.90
N LYS A 315 -4.84 -17.22 20.25
CA LYS A 315 -5.07 -15.79 19.95
C LYS A 315 -4.75 -14.90 21.16
N SER A 316 -4.24 -13.71 20.89
CA SER A 316 -4.00 -12.64 21.86
C SER A 316 -4.30 -11.28 21.25
N ALA A 317 -5.06 -10.46 21.96
CA ALA A 317 -5.32 -9.07 21.57
C ALA A 317 -4.11 -8.16 21.82
N THR A 318 -3.18 -8.57 22.68
CA THR A 318 -1.94 -7.86 22.95
C THR A 318 -0.75 -8.56 22.29
N PRO A 319 0.27 -7.80 21.82
CA PRO A 319 1.49 -8.38 21.30
C PRO A 319 2.11 -9.31 22.36
N PRO A 320 2.67 -10.47 21.96
CA PRO A 320 3.44 -11.27 22.90
C PRO A 320 4.61 -10.45 23.45
N PRO A 321 5.01 -10.65 24.72
CA PRO A 321 6.18 -9.99 25.27
C PRO A 321 7.39 -10.31 24.39
N VAL A 322 8.01 -9.27 23.82
CA VAL A 322 9.19 -9.39 22.98
C VAL A 322 10.28 -9.98 23.86
N THR A 323 10.62 -11.25 23.61
CA THR A 323 11.82 -11.84 24.19
C THR A 323 12.99 -11.24 23.43
N GLU A 324 13.87 -10.55 24.13
CA GLU A 324 15.01 -9.86 23.52
C GLU A 324 15.87 -10.86 22.75
N GLY A 325 15.77 -10.79 21.42
CA GLY A 325 16.57 -11.55 20.48
C GLY A 325 15.83 -12.71 19.82
N GLU A 326 15.05 -12.45 18.77
CA GLU A 326 14.84 -13.44 17.71
C GLU A 326 14.34 -12.82 16.38
N ASP A 327 15.20 -13.01 15.38
CA ASP A 327 14.99 -13.26 13.95
C ASP A 327 13.64 -12.85 13.31
N CYS A 328 13.69 -11.84 12.45
CA CYS A 328 12.58 -11.43 11.59
C CYS A 328 12.38 -12.45 10.46
N SER A 329 11.67 -13.55 10.70
CA SER A 329 11.37 -14.53 9.65
C SER A 329 10.19 -14.10 8.77
N SER A 330 10.45 -13.23 7.79
CA SER A 330 9.96 -13.52 6.43
C SER A 330 11.02 -14.43 5.81
N VAL A 331 10.59 -15.54 5.23
CA VAL A 331 11.46 -16.70 4.98
C VAL A 331 12.71 -16.26 4.19
N LYS A 332 13.84 -16.37 4.88
CA LYS A 332 15.24 -16.24 4.45
C LYS A 332 15.95 -14.87 4.60
N ALA A 333 15.33 -13.79 5.05
CA ALA A 333 16.09 -12.56 5.30
C ALA A 333 16.75 -12.59 6.69
N THR A 334 18.09 -12.61 6.78
CA THR A 334 18.81 -12.43 8.06
C THR A 334 19.20 -10.97 8.19
N TYR A 335 18.71 -10.30 9.22
CA TYR A 335 19.14 -8.95 9.55
C TYR A 335 20.32 -8.99 10.51
N SER A 336 21.41 -8.35 10.15
CA SER A 336 22.58 -8.18 11.00
C SER A 336 22.58 -6.76 11.59
N PRO A 337 22.30 -6.62 12.90
CA PRO A 337 22.20 -5.30 13.54
C PRO A 337 23.55 -4.61 13.71
N THR A 338 24.66 -5.35 13.63
CA THR A 338 26.02 -4.80 13.80
C THR A 338 26.52 -4.02 12.60
N ASP A 339 26.09 -4.39 11.40
CA ASP A 339 26.51 -3.77 10.13
C ASP A 339 25.33 -3.16 9.36
N TRP A 340 24.12 -3.20 9.93
CA TRP A 340 22.89 -2.67 9.34
C TRP A 340 22.58 -3.28 7.96
N LYS A 341 22.91 -4.57 7.78
CA LYS A 341 22.71 -5.31 6.54
C LYS A 341 21.55 -6.28 6.66
N VAL A 342 20.79 -6.39 5.58
CA VAL A 342 19.80 -7.46 5.40
C VAL A 342 20.36 -8.42 4.36
N HIS A 343 20.49 -9.69 4.73
CA HIS A 343 20.97 -10.75 3.86
C HIS A 343 19.81 -11.60 3.38
N ILE A 344 19.59 -11.65 2.06
CA ILE A 344 18.54 -12.44 1.41
C ILE A 344 19.20 -13.48 0.50
N PRO A 345 19.25 -14.76 0.90
CA PRO A 345 19.98 -15.78 0.16
C PRO A 345 19.35 -16.12 -1.18
N PHE A 346 18.05 -15.85 -1.40
CA PHE A 346 17.37 -16.11 -2.67
C PHE A 346 16.27 -15.08 -2.93
N ILE A 347 16.28 -14.46 -4.11
CA ILE A 347 15.22 -13.56 -4.58
C ILE A 347 14.59 -14.19 -5.82
N PHE A 348 13.27 -14.38 -5.79
CA PHE A 348 12.47 -14.85 -6.92
C PHE A 348 11.69 -13.68 -7.49
N LEU A 349 11.81 -13.43 -8.79
CA LEU A 349 11.00 -12.44 -9.48
C LEU A 349 9.81 -13.16 -10.14
N ASN A 350 8.61 -12.58 -10.03
CA ASN A 350 7.41 -12.97 -10.79
C ASN A 350 6.67 -14.28 -10.44
N ASN A 351 6.84 -14.86 -9.25
CA ASN A 351 6.03 -16.01 -8.74
C ASN A 351 5.95 -17.27 -9.64
N THR A 352 6.63 -17.32 -10.79
CA THR A 352 6.54 -18.43 -11.74
C THR A 352 7.81 -19.28 -11.84
N ASP A 353 8.90 -18.87 -11.18
CA ASP A 353 10.21 -19.49 -11.43
C ASP A 353 10.63 -20.44 -10.30
N ILE A 354 10.87 -21.69 -10.67
CA ILE A 354 11.46 -22.74 -9.82
C ILE A 354 12.93 -22.38 -9.47
N GLN A 355 13.52 -21.39 -10.16
CA GLN A 355 14.90 -20.95 -9.98
C GLN A 355 14.94 -19.49 -9.50
N PRO A 356 15.77 -19.15 -8.49
CA PRO A 356 15.91 -17.77 -8.02
C PRO A 356 16.51 -16.88 -9.10
N ALA A 357 16.01 -15.65 -9.22
CA ALA A 357 16.59 -14.63 -10.08
C ALA A 357 17.94 -14.14 -9.53
N PHE A 358 18.08 -14.14 -8.21
CA PHE A 358 19.31 -13.78 -7.53
C PHE A 358 19.58 -14.69 -6.34
N GLU A 359 20.86 -14.98 -6.12
CA GLU A 359 21.36 -15.67 -4.93
C GLU A 359 22.17 -14.69 -4.08
N ASP A 360 22.18 -14.91 -2.75
CA ASP A 360 23.11 -14.26 -1.81
C ASP A 360 23.09 -12.72 -1.91
N ALA A 361 21.88 -12.14 -1.94
CA ALA A 361 21.69 -10.70 -2.03
C ALA A 361 21.94 -10.04 -0.67
N GLU A 362 22.74 -8.99 -0.67
CA GLU A 362 22.99 -8.15 0.50
C GLU A 362 22.38 -6.78 0.24
N LEU A 363 21.60 -6.32 1.21
CA LEU A 363 20.95 -5.03 1.22
C LEU A 363 21.57 -4.19 2.33
N GLU A 364 22.09 -3.02 2.00
CA GLU A 364 22.58 -2.06 2.97
C GLU A 364 21.50 -1.00 3.23
N LEU A 365 21.27 -0.71 4.50
CA LEU A 365 20.36 0.35 4.90
C LEU A 365 20.95 1.70 4.49
N LEU A 366 20.27 2.42 3.60
CA LEU A 366 20.71 3.72 3.13
C LEU A 366 20.57 4.79 4.23
N SER A 367 19.49 4.70 5.01
CA SER A 367 19.20 5.63 6.09
C SER A 367 18.20 5.07 7.10
N THR A 368 18.51 5.21 8.38
CA THR A 368 17.61 4.90 9.51
C THR A 368 16.58 5.99 9.78
N GLN A 369 16.67 7.15 9.11
CA GLN A 369 15.84 8.33 9.42
C GLN A 369 14.59 8.45 8.53
N VAL A 370 14.36 7.51 7.63
CA VAL A 370 13.23 7.50 6.69
C VAL A 370 12.41 6.23 6.87
N THR A 371 11.10 6.40 7.02
CA THR A 371 10.10 5.31 7.05
C THR A 371 9.17 5.42 5.84
N PRO A 372 9.05 4.38 5.00
CA PRO A 372 9.69 3.08 5.13
C PRO A 372 11.21 3.15 4.91
N TYR A 373 11.94 2.28 5.62
CA TYR A 373 13.40 2.19 5.52
C TYR A 373 13.82 1.90 4.07
N LEU A 374 14.77 2.70 3.57
CA LEU A 374 15.32 2.57 2.23
C LEU A 374 16.56 1.68 2.28
N PHE A 375 16.52 0.57 1.55
CA PHE A 375 17.64 -0.32 1.35
C PHE A 375 18.08 -0.28 -0.11
N PHE A 376 19.39 -0.37 -0.35
CA PHE A 376 19.90 -0.62 -1.70
C PHE A 376 20.61 -1.97 -1.75
N VAL A 377 20.54 -2.62 -2.91
CA VAL A 377 21.26 -3.87 -3.16
C VAL A 377 22.75 -3.56 -3.25
N SER A 378 23.50 -3.85 -2.21
CA SER A 378 24.95 -3.63 -2.15
C SER A 378 25.71 -4.74 -2.88
N LYS A 379 25.16 -5.96 -2.87
CA LYS A 379 25.78 -7.16 -3.44
C LYS A 379 24.71 -8.11 -3.93
N VAL A 380 24.91 -8.70 -5.11
CA VAL A 380 23.99 -9.70 -5.65
C VAL A 380 24.77 -10.70 -6.49
N LYS A 381 24.50 -11.99 -6.32
CA LYS A 381 25.03 -13.04 -7.18
C LYS A 381 23.96 -13.45 -8.19
N VAL A 382 24.28 -13.37 -9.47
CA VAL A 382 23.42 -13.88 -10.53
C VAL A 382 23.70 -15.37 -10.68
N PRO A 383 22.69 -16.25 -10.61
CA PRO A 383 22.90 -17.68 -10.83
C PRO A 383 23.47 -17.89 -12.24
N GLU A 384 24.54 -18.69 -12.35
CA GLU A 384 25.03 -19.11 -13.66
C GLU A 384 23.91 -19.91 -14.34
N LYS A 385 23.48 -19.45 -15.53
CA LYS A 385 22.51 -20.20 -16.33
C LYS A 385 23.09 -21.59 -16.58
N VAL A 386 22.38 -22.62 -16.11
CA VAL A 386 22.71 -24.00 -16.44
C VAL A 386 22.64 -24.09 -17.97
N PRO A 387 23.72 -24.49 -18.66
CA PRO A 387 23.71 -24.61 -20.11
C PRO A 387 22.56 -25.54 -20.48
N GLU A 388 21.61 -24.99 -21.23
CA GLU A 388 20.45 -25.70 -21.76
C GLU A 388 21.00 -26.92 -22.49
N LYS A 389 20.60 -28.13 -22.05
CA LYS A 389 21.04 -29.37 -22.69
C LYS A 389 20.64 -29.24 -24.16
N VAL A 390 21.64 -29.19 -25.05
CA VAL A 390 21.43 -29.30 -26.49
C VAL A 390 20.74 -30.64 -26.69
N GLU A 391 19.45 -30.58 -26.99
CA GLU A 391 18.65 -31.76 -27.30
C GLU A 391 19.18 -32.30 -28.61
N ASP A 392 19.91 -33.41 -28.55
CA ASP A 392 20.45 -34.12 -29.71
C ASP A 392 19.28 -34.46 -30.63
N SER A 393 19.20 -33.74 -31.74
CA SER A 393 18.28 -34.03 -32.83
C SER A 393 18.64 -35.41 -33.41
N GLN A 394 17.81 -36.41 -33.08
CA GLN A 394 17.90 -37.72 -33.71
C GLN A 394 17.58 -37.62 -35.22
N PRO A 395 18.29 -38.42 -36.04
CA PRO A 395 18.20 -38.37 -37.51
C PRO A 395 16.91 -38.93 -38.09
#